data_AF-A0A3C1CGG3-F1
#
_entry.id   AF-A0A3C1CGG3-F1
#
_cell.length_a   1.000
_cell.length_b   1.000
_cell.length_c   1.000
_cell.angle_alpha   90.00
_cell.angle_beta   90.00
_cell.angle_gamma   90.00
#
_symmetry.space_group_name_H-M   'P 1'
#
loop_
_entity.id
_entity.type
_entity.pdbx_description
1 polymer ?
#
loop_
_entity_poly.entity_id
_entity_poly.type
_entity_poly.pdbx_seq_one_letter_code
_entity_poly.pdbx_strand_id
1 'polypeptide(L)'
;MDDPDSEIRSAVREHYAKAAQAVESCCGPTGSAEDLIGRTLYDEKEATALPEGALAASLGCGNPTVLAELRPGEVVLDLGSGGGIDVLLSARRVAPSGKA
;
A
#
# COMPACT_ATOMS: atom_id res chain seq x y z
N MET A 1 25.48 21.17 -9.26
CA MET A 1 24.69 20.97 -10.49
C MET A 1 23.28 20.75 -10.00
N ASP A 2 22.38 21.68 -10.31
CA ASP A 2 20.96 21.53 -10.00
C ASP A 2 20.39 20.39 -10.86
N ASP A 3 19.79 19.39 -10.20
CA ASP A 3 19.11 18.28 -10.87
C ASP A 3 17.77 18.79 -11.41
N PRO A 4 17.56 18.83 -12.74
CA PRO A 4 16.32 19.35 -13.33
C PRO A 4 15.07 18.58 -12.87
N ASP A 5 15.22 17.35 -12.38
CA ASP A 5 14.12 16.55 -11.86
C ASP A 5 13.78 16.89 -10.39
N SER A 6 14.60 17.70 -9.71
CA SER A 6 14.45 18.00 -8.29
C SER A 6 13.08 18.62 -7.98
N GLU A 7 12.64 19.57 -8.81
CA GLU A 7 11.35 20.24 -8.64
C GLU A 7 10.17 19.26 -8.80
N ILE A 8 10.24 18.39 -9.81
CA ILE A 8 9.20 17.37 -10.04
C ILE A 8 9.16 16.38 -8.87
N ARG A 9 10.32 15.88 -8.43
CA ARG A 9 10.40 14.95 -7.28
C ARG A 9 9.93 15.60 -5.99
N SER A 10 10.19 16.89 -5.80
CA SER A 10 9.71 17.66 -4.65
C SER A 10 8.17 17.77 -4.68
N ALA A 11 7.60 18.15 -5.82
CA ALA A 11 6.16 18.26 -6.00
C ALA A 11 5.44 16.91 -5.76
N VAL A 12 5.98 15.81 -6.31
CA VAL A 12 5.46 14.46 -6.08
C VAL A 12 5.54 14.10 -4.59
N ARG A 13 6.70 14.31 -3.96
CA ARG A 13 6.89 14.01 -2.53
C ARG A 13 5.90 14.78 -1.65
N GLU A 14 5.72 16.07 -1.92
CA GLU A 14 4.81 16.91 -1.15
C GLU A 14 3.35 16.47 -1.31
N HIS A 15 2.94 16.11 -2.53
CA HIS A 15 1.59 15.60 -2.80
C HIS A 15 1.28 14.31 -2.01
N TYR A 16 2.15 13.30 -2.12
CA TYR A 16 1.96 12.03 -1.40
C TYR A 16 2.10 12.19 0.12
N ALA A 17 2.96 13.09 0.60
CA ALA A 17 3.09 13.38 2.03
C ALA A 17 1.79 13.97 2.61
N LYS A 18 1.16 14.91 1.89
CA LYS A 18 -0.14 15.47 2.29
C LYS A 18 -1.23 14.41 2.33
N ALA A 19 -1.34 13.58 1.28
CA ALA A 19 -2.33 12.51 1.22
C ALA A 19 -2.14 11.48 2.36
N ALA A 20 -0.90 11.08 2.65
CA ALA A 20 -0.59 10.16 3.73
C ALA A 20 -0.89 10.72 5.13
N GLN A 21 -0.69 12.03 5.34
CA GLN A 21 -1.04 12.69 6.60
C GLN A 21 -2.55 12.89 6.77
N ALA A 22 -3.24 13.22 5.68
CA ALA A 22 -4.68 13.44 5.67
C ALA A 22 -5.49 12.14 5.66
N VAL A 23 -4.85 11.00 5.35
CA VAL A 23 -5.53 9.70 5.18
C VAL A 23 -6.56 9.79 4.03
N GLU A 24 -6.21 10.53 2.98
CA GLU A 24 -7.06 10.80 1.82
C GLU A 24 -6.64 9.94 0.62
N SER A 25 -7.61 9.36 -0.10
CA SER A 25 -7.37 8.55 -1.30
C SER A 25 -6.48 9.29 -2.33
N CYS A 26 -5.41 8.64 -2.77
CA CYS A 26 -4.43 9.24 -3.68
C CYS A 26 -4.79 9.11 -5.18
N CYS A 27 -5.58 8.11 -5.58
CA CYS A 27 -5.76 7.74 -7.00
C CYS A 27 -7.06 8.27 -7.67
N GLY A 28 -7.48 9.51 -7.39
CA GLY A 28 -8.42 10.28 -8.23
C GLY A 28 -9.88 10.39 -7.74
N PRO A 29 -10.69 11.29 -8.35
CA PRO A 29 -11.66 12.11 -7.61
C PRO A 29 -13.12 11.81 -8.00
N THR A 30 -13.75 10.76 -7.49
CA THR A 30 -15.23 10.61 -7.55
C THR A 30 -15.83 9.59 -6.58
N GLY A 31 -15.01 8.82 -5.86
CA GLY A 31 -15.56 7.77 -5.00
C GLY A 31 -15.92 8.27 -3.61
N SER A 32 -17.12 7.94 -3.15
CA SER A 32 -17.51 8.05 -1.74
C SER A 32 -16.53 7.25 -0.87
N ALA A 33 -16.59 7.42 0.46
CA ALA A 33 -15.79 6.61 1.39
C ALA A 33 -15.97 5.08 1.22
N GLU A 34 -16.95 4.63 0.44
CA GLU A 34 -17.19 3.24 0.05
C GLU A 34 -16.21 2.75 -1.04
N ASP A 35 -15.61 3.66 -1.80
CA ASP A 35 -14.55 3.41 -2.79
C ASP A 35 -13.15 3.52 -2.15
N LEU A 36 -13.05 3.47 -0.81
CA LEU A 36 -11.78 3.21 -0.14
C LEU A 36 -11.31 1.79 -0.51
N ILE A 37 -10.55 1.77 -1.59
CA ILE A 37 -10.01 0.59 -2.25
C ILE A 37 -9.29 -0.35 -1.25
N GLY A 38 -8.76 0.19 -0.15
CA GLY A 38 -8.08 -0.58 0.91
C GLY A 38 -8.93 -1.62 1.66
N ARG A 39 -10.27 -1.55 1.69
CA ARG A 39 -11.12 -2.59 2.33
C ARG A 39 -11.88 -3.46 1.33
N THR A 40 -12.15 -2.96 0.14
CA THR A 40 -12.90 -3.69 -0.90
C THR A 40 -12.02 -4.59 -1.75
N LEU A 41 -10.69 -4.38 -1.74
CA LEU A 41 -9.73 -5.20 -2.48
C LEU A 41 -9.23 -6.44 -1.75
N TYR A 42 -9.35 -6.46 -0.43
CA TYR A 42 -8.84 -7.53 0.42
C TYR A 42 -10.03 -8.23 1.05
N ASP A 43 -9.97 -9.56 1.16
CA ASP A 43 -11.08 -10.28 1.76
C ASP A 43 -11.21 -9.94 3.27
N GLU A 44 -12.36 -10.27 3.87
CA GLU A 44 -12.61 -9.95 5.28
C GLU A 44 -11.57 -10.57 6.22
N LYS A 45 -10.98 -11.71 5.87
CA LYS A 45 -9.98 -12.39 6.71
C LYS A 45 -8.64 -11.66 6.62
N GLU A 46 -8.28 -11.17 5.44
CA GLU A 46 -7.10 -10.35 5.22
C GLU A 46 -7.26 -8.99 5.92
N ALA A 47 -8.41 -8.34 5.76
CA ALA A 47 -8.69 -7.05 6.39
C ALA A 47 -8.68 -7.12 7.92
N THR A 48 -9.29 -8.14 8.52
CA THR A 48 -9.30 -8.35 9.99
C THR A 48 -7.93 -8.74 10.55
N ALA A 49 -7.04 -9.24 9.70
CA ALA A 49 -5.67 -9.60 10.08
C ALA A 49 -4.70 -8.40 10.04
N LEU A 50 -5.13 -7.24 9.57
CA LEU A 50 -4.30 -6.05 9.42
C LEU A 50 -4.50 -5.04 10.56
N PRO A 51 -3.46 -4.28 10.93
CA PRO A 51 -3.61 -3.14 11.84
C PRO A 51 -4.57 -2.10 11.25
N GLU A 52 -5.44 -1.54 12.09
CA GLU A 52 -6.39 -0.50 11.67
C GLU A 52 -5.69 0.70 11.00
N GLY A 53 -4.53 1.10 11.53
CA GLY A 53 -3.72 2.18 10.94
C GLY A 53 -3.20 1.88 9.53
N ALA A 54 -2.96 0.60 9.19
CA ALA A 54 -2.55 0.20 7.84
C ALA A 54 -3.71 0.31 6.84
N LEU A 55 -4.93 -0.05 7.29
CA LEU A 55 -6.16 0.11 6.50
C LEU A 55 -6.49 1.59 6.28
N ALA A 56 -6.38 2.40 7.32
CA ALA A 56 -6.63 3.83 7.25
C ALA A 56 -5.64 4.48 6.27
N ALA A 57 -4.34 4.28 6.45
CA ALA A 57 -3.29 4.89 5.63
C ALA A 57 -3.14 4.27 4.22
N SER A 58 -4.07 3.40 3.79
CA SER A 58 -4.01 2.76 2.49
C SER A 58 -4.55 3.67 1.39
N LEU A 59 -3.66 4.00 0.46
CA LEU A 59 -3.93 4.86 -0.69
C LEU A 59 -3.88 4.09 -2.02
N GLY A 60 -3.75 2.76 -1.94
CA GLY A 60 -3.52 1.89 -3.09
C GLY A 60 -4.79 1.63 -3.90
N CYS A 61 -4.62 1.33 -5.19
CA CYS A 61 -5.71 1.03 -6.12
C CYS A 61 -5.82 -0.45 -6.53
N GLY A 62 -4.96 -1.34 -6.00
CA GLY A 62 -4.91 -2.76 -6.39
C GLY A 62 -4.45 -3.70 -5.27
N ASN A 63 -4.64 -5.01 -5.48
CA ASN A 63 -4.21 -6.10 -4.58
C ASN A 63 -3.17 -6.97 -5.32
N PRO A 64 -1.90 -6.55 -5.35
CA PRO A 64 -0.83 -7.28 -6.02
C PRO A 64 -0.60 -8.66 -5.40
N THR A 65 -0.96 -8.85 -4.13
CA THR A 65 -0.81 -10.16 -3.47
C THR A 65 -1.68 -11.22 -4.14
N VAL A 66 -2.89 -10.91 -4.63
CA VAL A 66 -3.76 -11.90 -5.31
C VAL A 66 -3.13 -12.45 -6.59
N LEU A 67 -2.32 -11.65 -7.28
CA LEU A 67 -1.67 -12.04 -8.53
C LEU A 67 -0.32 -12.74 -8.30
N ALA A 68 0.30 -12.55 -7.14
CA ALA A 68 1.61 -13.10 -6.84
C ALA A 68 1.49 -14.48 -6.16
N GLU A 69 2.06 -15.51 -6.80
CA GLU A 69 2.21 -16.85 -6.22
C GLU A 69 3.34 -16.89 -5.17
N LEU A 70 3.16 -16.15 -4.08
CA LEU A 70 4.12 -16.07 -2.98
C LEU A 70 4.22 -17.42 -2.25
N ARG A 71 5.44 -17.88 -2.03
CA ARG A 71 5.74 -19.16 -1.36
C ARG A 71 6.51 -18.96 -0.05
N PRO A 72 6.35 -19.88 0.91
CA PRO A 72 7.18 -19.91 2.11
C PRO A 72 8.68 -19.87 1.79
N GLY A 73 9.44 -19.01 2.46
CA GLY A 73 10.88 -18.85 2.25
C GLY A 73 11.29 -17.76 1.26
N GLU A 74 10.35 -17.13 0.55
CA GLU A 74 10.66 -16.06 -0.40
C GLU A 74 10.93 -14.72 0.28
N VAL A 75 11.67 -13.85 -0.42
CA VAL A 75 11.90 -12.46 -0.03
C VAL A 75 11.12 -11.55 -0.96
N VAL A 76 10.26 -10.71 -0.40
CA VAL A 76 9.39 -9.78 -1.14
C VAL A 76 9.86 -8.34 -0.90
N LEU A 77 9.85 -7.52 -1.95
CA LEU A 77 10.09 -6.08 -1.88
C LEU A 77 8.84 -5.37 -2.41
N ASP A 78 8.24 -4.55 -1.57
CA ASP A 78 7.10 -3.71 -1.94
C ASP A 78 7.56 -2.27 -2.21
N LEU A 79 7.36 -1.81 -3.45
CA LEU A 79 7.75 -0.47 -3.89
C LEU A 79 6.54 0.47 -3.81
N GLY A 80 6.50 1.27 -2.75
CA GLY A 80 5.38 2.16 -2.48
C GLY A 80 4.38 1.57 -1.48
N SER A 81 4.89 0.92 -0.42
CA SER A 81 4.07 0.14 0.51
C SER A 81 3.01 0.92 1.30
N GLY A 82 3.09 2.25 1.37
CA GLY A 82 2.10 3.09 2.04
C GLY A 82 1.88 2.65 3.50
N GLY A 83 0.63 2.39 3.87
CA GLY A 83 0.25 1.83 5.18
C GLY A 83 0.75 0.40 5.45
N GLY A 84 1.34 -0.27 4.46
CA GLY A 84 2.00 -1.56 4.59
C GLY A 84 1.09 -2.77 4.41
N ILE A 85 -0.11 -2.61 3.84
CA ILE A 85 -1.05 -3.74 3.66
C ILE A 85 -0.41 -4.88 2.88
N ASP A 86 0.13 -4.60 1.70
CA ASP A 86 0.72 -5.61 0.82
C ASP A 86 1.95 -6.28 1.46
N VAL A 87 2.80 -5.50 2.14
CA VAL A 87 3.93 -6.04 2.93
C VAL A 87 3.46 -7.01 4.00
N LEU A 88 2.45 -6.62 4.80
CA LEU A 88 1.96 -7.42 5.91
C LEU A 88 1.29 -8.72 5.45
N LEU A 89 0.51 -8.65 4.37
CA LEU A 89 -0.09 -9.84 3.76
C LEU A 89 0.96 -10.74 3.11
N SER A 90 1.95 -10.14 2.44
CA SER A 90 3.08 -10.89 1.87
C SER A 90 3.89 -11.61 2.95
N ALA A 91 4.22 -10.93 4.06
CA ALA A 91 4.96 -11.50 5.18
C ALA A 91 4.27 -12.76 5.74
N ARG A 92 2.94 -12.73 5.84
CA ARG A 92 2.14 -13.89 6.29
C ARG A 92 2.23 -15.06 5.32
N ARG A 93 2.27 -14.81 4.02
CA ARG A 93 2.31 -15.86 2.97
C ARG A 93 3.69 -16.49 2.84
N VAL A 94 4.76 -15.72 3.01
CA VAL A 94 6.13 -16.22 2.90
C VAL A 94 6.69 -16.80 4.21
N ALA A 95 5.96 -16.68 5.33
CA ALA A 95 6.28 -17.32 6.60
C ALA A 95 6.35 -18.88 6.49
N PRO A 96 7.08 -19.58 7.39
CA PRO A 96 7.86 -19.04 8.51
C PRO A 96 9.28 -18.61 8.15
N SER A 97 9.79 -18.96 6.97
CA SER A 97 11.21 -18.78 6.60
C SER A 97 11.46 -17.66 5.61
N GLY A 98 10.43 -17.00 5.10
CA GLY A 98 10.52 -15.87 4.18
C GLY A 98 10.46 -14.51 4.89
N LYS A 99 10.57 -13.44 4.09
CA LYS A 99 10.56 -12.05 4.56
C LYS A 99 9.84 -11.14 3.58
N ALA A 100 9.06 -10.19 4.09
CA ALA A 100 8.57 -9.05 3.35
C ALA A 100 8.88 -7.78 4.16
#